data_AF-A0A8T6VT94-F1
#
_entry.id   AF-A0A8T6VT94-F1
#
_cell.length_a   1.000
_cell.length_b   1.000
_cell.length_c   1.000
_cell.angle_alpha   90.00
_cell.angle_beta   90.00
_cell.angle_gamma   90.00
#
_symmetry.space_group_name_H-M   'P 1'
#
loop_
_entity.id
_entity.type
_entity.pdbx_description
1 polymer ?
#
loop_
_entity_poly.entity_id
_entity_poly.type
_entity_poly.pdbx_seq_one_letter_code
_entity_poly.pdbx_strand_id
1 'polypeptide(L)'
;IAIAVEPQNRTSLEKVAMTAMASKLVAENRKHLAEIATSAVLKVAQQIEGEYRVDLDDIIVQKKAGKSLTDTKMINGLVVDKEIVNPGMPKRIQDGKIALLAAPLEVEKTEFDAKINIERPEQIDAFRQQEK
;
A
#
# COMPACT_ATOMS: atom_id res chain seq x y z
N ILE A 1 -5.24 13.55 38.28
CA ILE A 1 -5.35 12.08 38.51
C ILE A 1 -5.15 11.43 37.14
N ALA A 2 -4.13 10.59 36.99
CA ALA A 2 -3.94 9.78 35.79
C ALA A 2 -4.65 8.43 36.02
N ILE A 3 -5.36 7.94 35.01
CA ILE A 3 -6.03 6.63 35.05
C ILE A 3 -5.16 5.69 34.20
N ALA A 4 -4.70 4.60 34.80
CA ALA A 4 -4.02 3.56 34.04
C ALA A 4 -5.00 2.87 33.09
N VAL A 5 -4.59 2.72 31.83
CA VAL A 5 -5.41 2.10 30.78
C VAL A 5 -4.56 1.02 30.12
N GLU A 6 -5.18 -0.13 29.85
CA GLU A 6 -4.55 -1.19 29.07
C GLU A 6 -4.24 -0.68 27.64
N PRO A 7 -3.00 -0.86 27.13
CA PRO A 7 -2.60 -0.33 25.83
C PRO A 7 -3.46 -0.76 24.64
N GLN A 8 -4.07 -1.95 24.71
CA GLN A 8 -4.94 -2.48 23.66
C GLN A 8 -6.44 -2.18 23.89
N ASN A 9 -6.81 -1.40 24.91
CA ASN A 9 -8.20 -1.10 25.19
C ASN A 9 -8.78 -0.20 24.10
N ARG A 10 -9.47 -0.82 23.15
CA ARG A 10 -10.08 -0.17 22.00
C ARG A 10 -11.00 0.99 22.38
N THR A 11 -11.87 0.81 23.37
CA THR A 11 -12.82 1.85 23.79
C THR A 11 -12.12 3.11 24.30
N SER A 12 -11.04 2.95 25.04
CA SER A 12 -10.25 4.08 25.52
C SER A 12 -9.50 4.78 24.40
N LEU A 13 -8.91 4.01 23.47
CA LEU A 13 -8.22 4.56 22.28
C LEU A 13 -9.19 5.32 21.37
N GLU A 14 -10.38 4.77 21.12
CA GLU A 14 -11.43 5.44 20.33
C GLU A 14 -11.86 6.76 20.98
N LYS A 15 -12.01 6.82 22.30
CA LYS A 15 -12.31 8.08 23.01
C LYS A 15 -11.20 9.11 22.84
N VAL A 16 -9.94 8.70 22.94
CA VAL A 16 -8.78 9.59 22.72
C VAL A 16 -8.78 10.13 21.28
N ALA A 17 -8.99 9.25 20.29
CA ALA A 17 -9.07 9.63 18.89
C ALA A 17 -10.25 10.57 18.61
N MET A 18 -11.43 10.31 19.19
CA MET A 18 -12.60 11.18 19.07
C MET A 18 -12.32 12.57 19.65
N THR A 19 -11.69 12.66 20.82
CA THR A 19 -11.32 13.94 21.43
C THR A 19 -10.30 14.70 20.58
N ALA A 20 -9.30 14.02 20.03
CA ALA A 20 -8.29 14.63 19.15
C ALA A 20 -8.88 15.19 17.83
N MET A 21 -10.03 14.67 17.40
CA MET A 21 -10.75 15.11 16.21
C MET A 21 -11.87 16.11 16.51
N ALA A 22 -12.23 16.34 17.77
CA ALA A 22 -13.41 17.10 18.17
C ALA A 22 -13.40 18.58 17.76
N SER A 23 -12.22 19.18 17.61
CA SER A 23 -12.04 20.58 17.21
C SER A 23 -11.70 20.77 15.73
N LYS A 24 -11.69 19.70 14.93
CA LYS A 24 -11.28 19.72 13.52
C LYS A 24 -12.50 19.66 12.61
N LEU A 25 -12.29 19.95 11.32
CA LEU A 25 -13.35 19.88 10.29
C LEU A 25 -14.07 18.52 10.24
N VAL A 26 -13.39 17.45 10.65
CA VAL A 26 -13.93 16.09 10.68
C VAL A 26 -14.76 15.77 11.93
N ALA A 27 -15.03 16.74 12.80
CA ALA A 27 -15.70 16.53 14.09
C ALA A 27 -17.06 15.84 13.96
N GLU A 28 -17.82 16.15 12.91
CA GLU A 28 -19.14 15.53 12.66
C GLU A 28 -19.02 14.01 12.42
N ASN A 29 -17.94 13.58 11.75
CA ASN A 29 -17.69 12.19 11.39
C ASN A 29 -16.62 11.53 12.27
N ARG A 30 -16.28 12.17 13.40
CA ARG A 30 -15.16 11.74 14.27
C ARG A 30 -15.30 10.32 14.79
N LYS A 31 -16.52 9.84 15.01
CA LYS A 31 -16.76 8.47 15.50
C LYS A 31 -16.27 7.44 14.47
N HIS A 32 -16.71 7.58 13.22
CA HIS A 32 -16.32 6.71 12.11
C HIS A 32 -14.80 6.72 11.87
N LEU A 33 -14.20 7.91 11.88
CA LEU A 33 -12.76 8.06 11.68
C LEU A 33 -11.93 7.55 12.87
N ALA A 34 -12.44 7.70 14.10
CA ALA A 34 -11.79 7.17 15.30
C ALA A 34 -11.80 5.64 15.31
N GLU A 35 -12.89 5.01 14.88
CA GLU A 35 -12.98 3.55 14.73
C GLU A 35 -11.96 3.04 13.69
N ILE A 36 -11.82 3.72 12.54
CA ILE A 36 -10.85 3.39 11.50
C ILE A 36 -9.41 3.58 12.01
N ALA A 37 -9.10 4.74 12.59
CA ALA A 37 -7.76 5.06 13.07
C ALA A 37 -7.31 4.08 14.17
N THR A 38 -8.18 3.78 15.12
CA THR A 38 -7.89 2.83 16.21
C THR A 38 -7.68 1.42 15.65
N SER A 39 -8.49 1.00 14.69
CA SER A 39 -8.35 -0.31 14.04
C SER A 39 -7.03 -0.43 13.28
N ALA A 40 -6.61 0.63 12.58
CA ALA A 40 -5.33 0.66 11.87
C ALA A 40 -4.16 0.54 12.85
N VAL A 41 -4.13 1.37 13.90
CA VAL A 41 -3.07 1.35 14.92
C VAL A 41 -2.97 -0.02 15.60
N LEU A 42 -4.09 -0.59 16.04
CA LEU A 42 -4.10 -1.91 16.68
C LEU A 42 -3.62 -3.03 15.74
N LYS A 43 -3.74 -2.86 14.42
CA LYS A 43 -3.33 -3.86 13.44
C LYS A 43 -1.83 -3.87 13.18
N VAL A 44 -1.19 -2.71 13.25
CA VAL A 44 0.26 -2.54 13.02
C VAL A 44 1.07 -2.50 14.32
N ALA A 45 0.41 -2.39 15.47
CA ALA A 45 1.08 -2.39 16.77
C ALA A 45 1.86 -3.69 17.00
N GLN A 46 3.16 -3.55 17.28
CA GLN A 46 4.06 -4.66 17.58
C GLN A 46 4.52 -4.56 19.03
N GLN A 47 4.65 -5.71 19.69
CA GLN A 47 5.22 -5.77 21.03
C GLN A 47 6.73 -6.01 20.91
N ILE A 48 7.53 -5.02 21.31
CA ILE A 48 9.00 -5.06 21.29
C ILE A 48 9.47 -4.83 22.71
N GLU A 49 10.23 -5.78 23.26
CA GLU A 49 10.80 -5.67 24.63
C GLU A 49 9.76 -5.41 25.74
N GLY A 50 8.52 -5.87 25.55
CA GLY A 50 7.44 -5.69 26.51
C GLY A 50 6.63 -4.40 26.34
N GLU A 51 7.06 -3.49 25.45
CA GLU A 51 6.35 -2.26 25.10
C GLU A 51 5.66 -2.38 23.73
N TYR A 52 4.56 -1.63 23.54
CA TYR A 52 3.93 -1.52 22.23
C TYR A 52 4.59 -0.39 21.44
N ARG A 53 5.09 -0.74 20.26
CA ARG A 53 5.56 0.23 19.25
C ARG A 53 4.67 0.16 18.03
N VAL A 54 4.38 1.33 17.48
CA VAL A 54 3.58 1.49 16.28
C VAL A 54 4.44 2.26 15.30
N ASP A 55 4.76 1.63 14.17
CA ASP A 55 5.33 2.35 13.04
C ASP A 55 4.19 2.99 12.24
N LEU A 56 4.27 4.30 12.04
CA LEU A 56 3.27 5.03 11.27
C LEU A 56 3.46 4.82 9.77
N ASP A 57 4.65 4.39 9.33
CA ASP A 57 4.93 4.10 7.92
C ASP A 57 4.15 2.87 7.43
N ASP A 58 3.74 1.98 8.35
CA ASP A 58 2.86 0.84 8.06
C ASP A 58 1.38 1.25 7.83
N ILE A 59 1.02 2.51 8.09
CA ILE A 59 -0.35 3.03 7.91
C ILE A 59 -0.39 4.04 6.77
N ILE A 60 -0.84 3.59 5.60
CA ILE A 60 -0.96 4.44 4.42
C ILE A 60 -2.33 5.11 4.34
N VAL A 61 -2.36 6.45 4.28
CA VAL A 61 -3.59 7.23 4.09
C VAL A 61 -3.77 7.59 2.62
N GLN A 62 -4.58 6.82 1.90
CA GLN A 62 -4.92 7.10 0.50
C GLN A 62 -6.06 8.12 0.40
N LYS A 63 -5.82 9.24 -0.29
CA LYS A 63 -6.82 10.27 -0.56
C LYS A 63 -7.31 10.17 -2.01
N LYS A 64 -8.62 10.12 -2.20
CA LYS A 64 -9.27 10.24 -3.51
C LYS A 64 -10.45 11.20 -3.36
N ALA A 65 -10.51 12.21 -4.24
CA ALA A 65 -11.59 13.18 -4.22
C ALA A 65 -12.91 12.56 -4.69
N GLY A 66 -14.01 13.08 -4.18
CA GLY A 66 -15.36 12.56 -4.42
C GLY A 66 -15.89 11.73 -3.26
N LYS A 67 -17.20 11.42 -3.31
CA LYS A 67 -17.96 10.70 -2.25
C LYS A 67 -17.99 11.44 -0.90
N SER A 68 -18.57 10.81 0.11
CA SER A 68 -18.70 11.34 1.47
C SER A 68 -17.52 10.93 2.36
N LEU A 69 -17.27 11.66 3.44
CA LEU A 69 -16.32 11.25 4.49
C LEU A 69 -16.70 9.91 5.13
N THR A 70 -18.00 9.61 5.20
CA THR A 70 -18.54 8.34 5.69
C THR A 70 -18.20 7.16 4.77
N ASP A 71 -17.81 7.42 3.52
CA ASP A 71 -17.37 6.37 2.58
C ASP A 71 -15.90 5.97 2.76
N THR A 72 -15.18 6.65 3.66
CA THR A 72 -13.83 6.26 4.07
C THR A 72 -13.86 4.87 4.69
N LYS A 73 -12.95 3.99 4.29
CA LYS A 73 -12.89 2.61 4.78
C LYS A 73 -11.45 2.22 5.09
N MET A 74 -11.29 1.36 6.09
CA MET A 74 -10.03 0.66 6.33
C MET A 74 -9.92 -0.49 5.34
N ILE A 75 -8.81 -0.56 4.62
CA ILE A 75 -8.46 -1.69 3.76
C ILE A 75 -7.42 -2.53 4.50
N ASN A 76 -7.71 -3.82 4.70
CA ASN A 76 -6.76 -4.76 5.27
C ASN A 76 -5.77 -5.22 4.20
N GLY A 77 -4.87 -4.33 3.79
CA GLY A 77 -3.90 -4.55 2.72
C GLY A 77 -3.38 -3.23 2.16
N LEU A 78 -2.78 -3.29 0.99
CA LEU A 78 -2.18 -2.14 0.32
C LEU A 78 -3.08 -1.65 -0.83
N VAL A 79 -3.30 -0.34 -0.90
CA VAL A 79 -3.91 0.31 -2.06
C VAL A 79 -2.80 0.95 -2.87
N VAL A 80 -2.65 0.54 -4.13
CA VAL A 80 -1.66 1.11 -5.06
C VAL A 80 -2.42 1.90 -6.12
N ASP A 81 -2.08 3.18 -6.27
CA ASP A 81 -2.67 4.05 -7.30
C ASP A 81 -1.97 3.83 -8.65
N LYS A 82 -2.19 2.64 -9.22
CA LYS A 82 -1.64 2.21 -10.51
C LYS A 82 -2.72 1.53 -11.34
N GLU A 83 -2.54 1.60 -12.65
CA GLU A 83 -3.39 0.94 -13.63
C GLU A 83 -2.76 -0.38 -14.09
N ILE A 84 -3.62 -1.27 -14.58
CA ILE A 84 -3.20 -2.53 -15.17
C ILE A 84 -2.56 -2.24 -16.53
N VAL A 85 -1.35 -2.75 -16.74
CA VAL A 85 -0.52 -2.42 -17.92
C VAL A 85 -1.17 -2.84 -19.24
N ASN A 86 -1.81 -4.02 -19.28
CA ASN A 86 -2.44 -4.55 -20.49
C ASN A 86 -3.96 -4.75 -20.29
N PRO A 87 -4.82 -4.21 -21.18
CA PRO A 87 -6.27 -4.38 -21.10
C PRO A 87 -6.77 -5.84 -21.09
N GLY A 88 -6.00 -6.77 -21.64
CA GLY A 88 -6.32 -8.21 -21.64
C GLY A 88 -6.04 -8.92 -20.30
N MET A 89 -5.39 -8.25 -19.35
CA MET A 89 -5.15 -8.81 -18.01
C MET A 89 -6.43 -8.77 -17.16
N PRO A 90 -6.64 -9.77 -16.28
CA PRO A 90 -7.81 -9.82 -15.43
C PRO A 90 -7.87 -8.64 -14.46
N LYS A 91 -9.02 -7.94 -14.42
CA LYS A 91 -9.26 -6.82 -13.49
C LYS A 91 -9.52 -7.26 -12.04
N ARG A 92 -9.81 -8.54 -11.84
CA ARG A 92 -10.08 -9.13 -10.52
C ARG A 92 -9.48 -10.51 -10.47
N ILE A 93 -8.66 -10.76 -9.46
CA ILE A 93 -8.06 -12.06 -9.16
C ILE A 93 -8.50 -12.45 -7.75
N GLN A 94 -9.01 -13.66 -7.58
CA GLN A 94 -9.28 -14.27 -6.27
C GLN A 94 -8.13 -15.22 -5.94
N ASP A 95 -7.67 -15.23 -4.69
CA ASP A 95 -6.57 -16.08 -4.21
C ASP A 95 -5.28 -15.98 -5.06
N GLY A 96 -4.99 -14.77 -5.54
CA GLY A 96 -3.80 -14.48 -6.34
C GLY A 96 -2.52 -14.50 -5.51
N LYS A 97 -1.44 -15.00 -6.11
CA LYS A 97 -0.09 -14.89 -5.54
C LYS A 97 0.54 -13.58 -6.02
N ILE A 98 1.10 -12.80 -5.10
CA ILE A 98 1.73 -11.51 -5.37
C ILE A 98 3.25 -11.73 -5.47
N ALA A 99 3.84 -11.33 -6.59
CA ALA A 99 5.29 -11.27 -6.76
C ALA A 99 5.75 -9.80 -6.68
N LEU A 100 6.82 -9.54 -5.92
CA LEU A 100 7.45 -8.23 -5.83
C LEU A 100 8.78 -8.29 -6.58
N LEU A 101 8.92 -7.44 -7.60
CA LEU A 101 10.13 -7.37 -8.42
C LEU A 101 10.69 -5.95 -8.35
N ALA A 102 11.95 -5.84 -7.98
CA ALA A 102 12.71 -4.57 -7.97
C ALA A 102 13.60 -4.46 -9.22
N ALA A 103 13.09 -4.89 -10.37
CA ALA A 103 13.79 -4.86 -11.66
C ALA A 103 12.78 -4.59 -12.79
N PRO A 104 13.17 -3.86 -13.85
CA PRO A 104 12.34 -3.69 -15.03
C PRO A 104 12.20 -5.01 -15.80
N LEU A 105 11.06 -5.21 -16.45
CA LEU A 105 10.82 -6.35 -17.33
C LEU A 105 11.08 -5.92 -18.78
N GLU A 106 12.35 -5.70 -19.11
CA GLU A 106 12.80 -5.32 -20.44
C GLU A 106 14.08 -6.08 -20.81
N VAL A 107 14.42 -6.07 -22.10
CA VAL A 107 15.70 -6.63 -22.55
C VAL A 107 16.81 -5.74 -22.02
N GLU A 108 17.63 -6.28 -21.12
CA GLU A 108 18.76 -5.57 -20.56
C GLU A 108 19.75 -5.22 -21.67
N LYS A 109 19.99 -3.92 -21.85
CA LYS A 109 21.10 -3.44 -22.66
C LYS A 109 22.34 -3.36 -21.80
N THR A 110 23.47 -3.78 -22.33
CA THR A 110 24.76 -3.62 -21.65
C THR A 110 25.02 -2.14 -21.39
N GLU A 111 25.55 -1.79 -20.21
CA GLU A 111 25.94 -0.42 -19.88
C GLU A 111 27.05 0.12 -20.82
N PHE A 112 27.79 -0.77 -21.47
CA PHE A 112 28.76 -0.45 -22.51
C PHE A 112 28.11 -0.41 -23.90
N ASP A 113 28.62 0.47 -24.78
CA ASP A 113 28.21 0.58 -26.18
C ASP A 113 28.45 -0.75 -26.93
N ALA A 114 27.46 -1.65 -26.90
CA ALA A 114 27.47 -2.87 -27.70
C ALA A 114 26.85 -2.57 -29.07
N LYS A 115 27.67 -2.62 -30.12
CA LYS A 115 27.21 -2.61 -31.51
C LYS A 115 27.10 -4.03 -32.01
N ILE A 116 25.89 -4.42 -32.41
CA ILE A 116 25.66 -5.71 -33.08
C ILE A 116 26.03 -5.53 -34.55
N ASN A 117 26.99 -6.32 -35.03
CA ASN A 117 27.38 -6.34 -36.43
C ASN A 117 26.77 -7.56 -37.10
N ILE A 118 25.85 -7.34 -38.04
CA ILE A 118 25.13 -8.40 -38.75
C ILE A 118 25.81 -8.58 -40.11
N GLU A 119 26.43 -9.75 -40.33
CA GLU A 119 27.14 -10.07 -41.57
C GLU A 119 26.29 -10.93 -42.51
N ARG A 120 25.28 -11.63 -41.98
CA ARG A 120 24.43 -12.53 -42.74
C ARG A 120 22.95 -12.34 -42.41
N PRO A 121 22.03 -12.49 -43.39
CA PRO A 121 20.59 -12.37 -43.16
C PRO A 121 20.05 -13.31 -42.06
N GLU A 122 20.61 -14.51 -41.91
CA GLU A 122 20.12 -15.48 -40.92
C GLU A 122 20.38 -15.02 -39.46
N GLN A 123 21.33 -14.12 -39.25
CA GLN A 123 21.64 -13.57 -37.92
C GLN A 123 20.58 -12.58 -37.44
N ILE A 124 19.80 -11.97 -38.34
CA ILE A 124 18.69 -11.07 -38.00
C ILE A 124 17.58 -11.85 -37.29
N ASP A 125 17.23 -13.03 -37.83
CA ASP A 125 16.15 -13.85 -37.28
C ASP A 125 16.56 -14.51 -35.96
N ALA A 126 17.81 -14.96 -35.85
CA ALA A 126 18.36 -15.49 -34.60
C ALA A 126 18.35 -14.44 -33.48
N PHE A 127 18.74 -13.20 -33.78
CA PHE A 127 18.71 -12.11 -32.80
C PHE A 127 17.28 -11.74 -32.37
N ARG A 128 16.34 -11.67 -33.31
CA ARG A 128 14.91 -11.46 -33.02
C ARG A 128 14.30 -12.56 -32.14
N GLN A 129 14.84 -13.77 -32.20
CA GLN A 129 14.44 -14.87 -31.33
C GLN A 129 15.04 -14.77 -29.93
N GLN A 130 16.23 -14.19 -29.81
CA GLN A 130 16.93 -14.01 -28.54
C GLN A 130 16.39 -12.82 -27.72
N GLU A 131 15.85 -11.79 -28.37
CA GLU A 131 15.20 -10.65 -27.69
C GLU A 131 13.72 -10.91 -27.29
N LYS A 132 13.13 -12.02 -27.74
CA LYS A 132 11.76 -12.42 -27.37
C LYS A 132 11.71 -13.05 -25.99
#